data_AF-A0AAQ3R741-F1
#
_entry.id   AF-A0AAQ3R741-F1
#
_cell.length_a   1.000
_cell.length_b   1.000
_cell.length_c   1.000
_cell.angle_alpha   90.00
_cell.angle_beta   90.00
_cell.angle_gamma   90.00
#
_symmetry.space_group_name_H-M   'P 1'
#
loop_
_entity.id
_entity.type
_entity.pdbx_description
1 polymer ?
#
loop_
_entity_poly.entity_id
_entity_poly.type
_entity_poly.pdbx_seq_one_letter_code
_entity_poly.pdbx_strand_id
1 'polypeptide(L)'
;MSLVNLSHVCSHLQNASLARLGLTSIPYTKLHLSLSLLLHKQGFLSQVKLGGPSPPASCFPPGVRDNGIVSAHPHSDRSPLSNHSALTEMVMNGKRRDDLLRAGFGSEAIEFAEQTRLLSKEQLEKDGWDTKAIDFVMQHQHKSREQMEADGLSAEAIAIVEKYAPTELYQNLAARTIAERGESVQDGGLRAEEITLIEQAIRRTLRRNGFDLPTLQHLAGESRYATEHHLNRDGITISAMGLDVTNQPFTPVQASYRDPDGLDTEGVVTQANRASRRLWLGLKYFDGMPVLRKAKMLSKPTKRIWLNSSEIGRVVRGARAGEILGLTSVGEIMAVSTDRGILEARECDERKVGGMVLCRIS
;
A
#
# COMPACT_ATOMS: atom_id res chain seq x y z
N MET A 1 -21.46 -18.40 24.34
CA MET A 1 -21.99 -17.61 23.22
C MET A 1 -23.24 -16.88 23.67
N SER A 2 -23.27 -15.55 23.56
CA SER A 2 -24.41 -14.75 24.04
C SER A 2 -25.46 -14.59 22.93
N LEU A 3 -26.58 -15.32 23.03
CA LEU A 3 -27.75 -15.09 22.17
C LEU A 3 -28.34 -13.68 22.37
N VAL A 4 -28.05 -13.03 23.52
CA VAL A 4 -28.41 -11.63 23.77
C VAL A 4 -27.72 -10.72 22.76
N ASN A 5 -26.40 -10.86 22.60
CA ASN A 5 -25.62 -10.04 21.67
C ASN A 5 -26.07 -10.27 20.22
N LEU A 6 -26.39 -11.51 19.86
CA LEU A 6 -26.93 -11.84 18.54
C LEU A 6 -28.29 -11.16 18.29
N SER A 7 -29.15 -11.06 19.30
CA SER A 7 -30.43 -10.35 19.17
C SER A 7 -30.24 -8.85 18.90
N HIS A 8 -29.26 -8.22 19.58
CA HIS A 8 -28.88 -6.84 19.29
C HIS A 8 -28.32 -6.68 17.87
N VAL A 9 -27.50 -7.62 17.41
CA VAL A 9 -26.98 -7.63 16.03
C VAL A 9 -28.11 -7.73 15.01
N CYS A 10 -29.09 -8.62 15.20
CA CYS A 10 -30.22 -8.75 14.29
C CYS A 10 -31.03 -7.45 14.20
N SER A 11 -31.37 -6.86 15.35
CA SER A 11 -32.07 -5.57 15.40
C SER A 11 -31.26 -4.43 14.77
N HIS A 12 -29.95 -4.39 15.05
CA HIS A 12 -29.03 -3.40 14.48
C HIS A 12 -28.97 -3.49 12.96
N LEU A 13 -28.80 -4.70 12.40
CA LEU A 13 -28.77 -4.92 10.95
C LEU A 13 -30.07 -4.51 10.28
N GLN A 14 -31.21 -4.86 10.88
CA GLN A 14 -32.51 -4.46 10.35
C GLN A 14 -32.66 -2.93 10.38
N ASN A 15 -32.32 -2.28 11.48
CA ASN A 15 -32.44 -0.83 11.61
C ASN A 15 -31.49 -0.09 10.65
N ALA A 16 -30.23 -0.51 10.56
CA ALA A 16 -29.24 0.06 9.65
C ALA A 16 -29.67 -0.10 8.19
N SER A 17 -30.23 -1.27 7.84
CA SER A 17 -30.74 -1.55 6.51
C SER A 17 -31.92 -0.66 6.15
N LEU A 18 -32.91 -0.55 7.03
CA LEU A 18 -34.09 0.33 6.84
C LEU A 18 -33.71 1.82 6.81
N ALA A 19 -32.67 2.22 7.56
CA ALA A 19 -32.12 3.57 7.54
C ALA A 19 -31.31 3.89 6.26
N ARG A 20 -31.15 2.93 5.35
CA ARG A 20 -30.43 3.09 4.07
C ARG A 20 -28.95 3.45 4.22
N LEU A 21 -28.29 2.91 5.25
CA LEU A 21 -26.84 3.06 5.42
C LEU A 21 -26.08 2.16 4.43
N GLY A 22 -25.06 2.66 3.74
CA GLY A 22 -24.24 1.82 2.87
C GLY A 22 -23.34 0.83 3.63
N LEU A 23 -22.92 1.21 4.84
CA LEU A 23 -21.97 0.46 5.66
C LEU A 23 -22.41 0.51 7.13
N THR A 24 -22.22 -0.59 7.85
CA THR A 24 -22.45 -0.65 9.29
C THR A 24 -21.40 -1.53 9.98
N SER A 25 -21.29 -1.44 11.31
CA SER A 25 -20.34 -2.26 12.07
C SER A 25 -20.98 -2.92 13.28
N ILE A 26 -20.56 -4.17 13.56
CA ILE A 26 -20.98 -4.94 14.73
C ILE A 26 -19.78 -5.44 15.53
N PRO A 27 -19.90 -5.70 16.84
CA PRO A 27 -18.80 -6.24 17.64
C PRO A 27 -18.30 -7.58 17.09
N TYR A 28 -16.99 -7.80 17.08
CA TYR A 28 -16.40 -9.05 16.61
C TYR A 28 -16.64 -10.19 17.60
N THR A 29 -17.21 -11.29 17.11
CA THR A 29 -17.18 -12.61 17.75
C THR A 29 -17.12 -13.68 16.66
N LYS A 30 -16.64 -14.89 16.99
CA LYS A 30 -16.65 -16.02 16.04
C LYS A 30 -18.06 -16.32 15.50
N LEU A 31 -19.10 -16.19 16.34
CA LEU A 31 -20.49 -16.38 15.94
C LEU A 31 -20.97 -15.28 14.99
N HIS A 32 -20.67 -14.02 15.29
CA HIS A 32 -21.07 -12.92 14.41
C HIS A 32 -20.37 -12.99 13.05
N LEU A 33 -19.10 -13.39 13.04
CA LEU A 33 -18.35 -13.59 11.81
C LEU A 33 -18.97 -14.71 10.97
N SER A 34 -19.25 -15.88 11.55
CA SER A 34 -19.84 -17.00 10.79
C SER A 34 -21.23 -16.68 10.27
N LEU A 35 -22.07 -15.97 11.03
CA LEU A 35 -23.37 -15.50 10.54
C LEU A 35 -23.22 -14.47 9.42
N SER A 36 -22.31 -13.51 9.56
CA SER A 36 -22.06 -12.47 8.54
C SER A 36 -21.55 -13.09 7.25
N LEU A 37 -20.66 -14.09 7.33
CA LEU A 37 -20.19 -14.85 6.16
C LEU A 37 -21.31 -15.64 5.50
N LEU A 38 -22.21 -16.25 6.28
CA LEU A 38 -23.41 -16.89 5.73
C LEU A 38 -24.29 -15.87 5.00
N LEU A 39 -24.52 -14.68 5.57
CA LEU A 39 -25.31 -13.64 4.94
C LEU A 39 -24.67 -13.09 3.67
N HIS A 40 -23.34 -13.00 3.64
CA HIS A 40 -22.60 -12.65 2.44
C HIS A 40 -22.74 -13.73 1.35
N LYS A 41 -22.58 -15.02 1.70
CA LYS A 41 -22.78 -16.17 0.80
C LYS A 41 -24.21 -16.20 0.23
N GLN A 42 -25.22 -15.89 1.04
CA GLN A 42 -26.63 -15.83 0.62
C GLN A 42 -27.00 -14.51 -0.08
N GLY A 43 -26.04 -13.60 -0.28
CA GLY A 43 -26.23 -12.38 -1.04
C GLY A 43 -26.87 -11.21 -0.30
N PHE A 44 -27.17 -11.31 0.99
CA PHE A 44 -27.74 -10.21 1.81
C PHE A 44 -26.75 -9.07 2.09
N LEU A 45 -25.46 -9.40 2.20
CA LEU A 45 -24.38 -8.43 2.45
C LEU A 45 -23.45 -8.32 1.25
N SER A 46 -22.97 -7.11 0.94
CA SER A 46 -22.02 -6.88 -0.15
C SER A 46 -20.59 -7.24 0.24
N GLN A 47 -20.21 -6.98 1.48
CA GLN A 47 -18.87 -7.26 1.99
C GLN A 47 -18.89 -7.51 3.50
N VAL A 48 -17.90 -8.27 3.98
CA VAL A 48 -17.63 -8.52 5.39
C VAL A 48 -16.14 -8.32 5.63
N LYS A 49 -15.78 -7.29 6.39
CA LYS A 49 -14.39 -6.93 6.68
C LYS A 49 -14.14 -6.87 8.17
N LEU A 50 -12.99 -7.36 8.62
CA LEU A 50 -12.57 -7.28 10.00
C LEU A 50 -11.70 -6.03 10.18
N GLY A 51 -12.14 -5.11 11.04
CA GLY A 51 -11.46 -3.84 11.25
C GLY A 51 -11.52 -3.37 12.71
N GLY A 52 -11.05 -2.16 12.94
CA GLY A 52 -11.11 -1.49 14.23
C GLY A 52 -12.44 -0.76 14.47
N PRO A 53 -12.45 0.19 15.42
CA PRO A 53 -13.54 1.15 15.62
C PRO A 53 -13.82 2.02 14.39
N SER A 54 -12.80 2.23 13.54
CA SER A 54 -12.89 2.95 12.27
C SER A 54 -13.08 1.98 11.09
N PRO A 55 -13.78 2.40 10.02
CA PRO A 55 -13.97 1.55 8.84
C PRO A 55 -12.65 1.39 8.09
N PRO A 56 -12.28 0.16 7.67
CA PRO A 56 -11.06 -0.04 6.90
C PRO A 56 -11.20 0.56 5.50
N ALA A 57 -10.09 1.01 4.91
CA ALA A 57 -10.06 1.64 3.59
C ALA A 57 -10.65 0.74 2.49
N SER A 58 -10.45 -0.57 2.60
CA SER A 58 -10.96 -1.56 1.65
C SER A 58 -12.50 -1.66 1.59
N CYS A 59 -13.22 -1.07 2.56
CA CYS A 59 -14.68 -1.00 2.54
C CYS A 59 -15.22 0.02 1.53
N PHE A 60 -14.38 0.93 1.02
CA PHE A 60 -14.77 2.01 0.14
C PHE A 60 -14.22 1.78 -1.28
N PRO A 61 -14.90 2.32 -2.31
CA PRO A 61 -14.32 2.37 -3.66
C PRO A 61 -12.97 3.09 -3.63
N PRO A 62 -11.99 2.68 -4.44
CA PRO A 62 -10.72 3.41 -4.53
C PRO A 62 -11.01 4.82 -5.08
N GLY A 63 -10.73 5.87 -4.29
CA GLY A 63 -10.59 7.22 -4.86
C GLY A 63 -11.27 8.40 -4.19
N VAL A 64 -11.15 8.57 -2.87
CA VAL A 64 -11.16 9.94 -2.32
C VAL A 64 -9.94 10.09 -1.42
N ARG A 65 -9.19 11.19 -1.58
CA ARG A 65 -8.03 11.51 -0.75
C ARG A 65 -8.53 11.90 0.65
N ASP A 66 -7.76 11.56 1.69
CA ASP A 66 -7.98 12.09 3.03
C ASP A 66 -7.72 13.61 2.99
N ASN A 67 -8.75 14.39 2.69
CA ASN A 67 -8.65 15.85 2.60
C ASN A 67 -8.71 16.49 4.01
N GLY A 68 -8.68 15.72 5.10
CA GLY A 68 -8.76 16.21 6.48
C GLY A 68 -10.10 16.85 6.88
N ILE A 69 -11.01 17.06 5.92
CA ILE A 69 -12.33 17.71 6.11
C ILE A 69 -13.41 16.68 6.48
N VAL A 70 -13.24 15.41 6.10
CA VAL A 70 -14.20 14.34 6.37
C VAL A 70 -13.68 13.48 7.51
N SER A 71 -14.24 13.66 8.71
CA SER A 71 -13.91 12.87 9.91
C SER A 71 -14.17 11.36 9.78
N ALA A 72 -14.87 10.94 8.72
CA ALA A 72 -15.23 9.56 8.41
C ALA A 72 -14.39 8.93 7.29
N HIS A 73 -13.35 9.59 6.78
CA HIS A 73 -12.46 8.99 5.79
C HIS A 73 -11.53 7.96 6.48
N PRO A 74 -11.35 6.76 5.92
CA PRO A 74 -10.35 5.83 6.41
C PRO A 74 -8.99 6.50 6.25
N HIS A 75 -8.27 6.66 7.36
CA HIS A 75 -6.96 7.28 7.33
C HIS A 75 -6.02 6.47 6.45
N SER A 76 -5.23 7.17 5.61
CA SER A 76 -4.14 6.53 4.88
C SER A 76 -3.19 5.88 5.88
N ASP A 77 -3.09 4.56 5.79
CA ASP A 77 -2.19 3.65 6.50
C ASP A 77 -1.57 4.18 7.82
N ARG A 78 -2.32 4.04 8.92
CA ARG A 78 -1.85 4.35 10.29
C ARG A 78 -0.93 3.28 10.88
N SER A 79 -0.64 2.23 10.12
CA SER A 79 0.19 1.13 10.61
C SER A 79 1.62 1.64 10.87
N PRO A 80 2.18 1.36 12.06
CA PRO A 80 3.59 1.61 12.32
C PRO A 80 4.51 0.79 11.40
N LEU A 81 3.99 -0.31 10.83
CA LEU A 81 4.72 -1.25 9.98
C LEU A 81 4.36 -1.11 8.49
N SER A 82 3.79 0.03 8.09
CA SER A 82 3.45 0.32 6.69
C SER A 82 4.67 0.54 5.81
N ASN A 83 4.47 0.48 4.49
CA ASN A 83 5.45 0.83 3.47
C ASN A 83 5.95 2.27 3.64
N HIS A 84 5.04 3.21 3.89
CA HIS A 84 5.40 4.62 4.13
C HIS A 84 6.12 4.82 5.47
N SER A 85 5.74 4.09 6.53
CA SER A 85 6.47 4.11 7.80
C SER A 85 7.88 3.56 7.63
N ALA A 86 8.08 2.49 6.87
CA ALA A 86 9.40 1.93 6.58
C ALA A 86 10.30 2.99 5.89
N LEU A 87 9.78 3.66 4.86
CA LEU A 87 10.50 4.76 4.19
C LEU A 87 10.83 5.90 5.16
N THR A 88 9.88 6.28 6.01
CA THR A 88 10.09 7.31 7.05
C THR A 88 11.24 6.93 7.98
N GLU A 89 11.27 5.69 8.46
CA GLU A 89 12.29 5.21 9.38
C GLU A 89 13.69 5.15 8.72
N MET A 90 13.78 4.83 7.43
CA MET A 90 15.06 4.85 6.70
C MET A 90 15.57 6.26 6.42
N VAL A 91 14.67 7.19 6.07
CA VAL A 91 15.05 8.55 5.65
C VAL A 91 15.24 9.48 6.85
N MET A 92 14.32 9.45 7.82
CA MET A 92 14.35 10.37 8.97
C MET A 92 15.24 9.84 10.10
N ASN A 93 15.19 8.54 10.36
CA ASN A 93 15.88 7.92 11.50
C ASN A 93 17.16 7.16 11.09
N GLY A 94 17.49 7.12 9.80
CA GLY A 94 18.70 6.48 9.28
C GLY A 94 18.78 4.97 9.50
N LYS A 95 17.64 4.30 9.77
CA LYS A 95 17.62 2.86 10.04
C LYS A 95 18.02 2.06 8.80
N ARG A 96 18.78 0.99 9.02
CA ARG A 96 19.18 0.04 7.97
C ARG A 96 18.15 -1.08 7.83
N ARG A 97 18.27 -1.86 6.77
CA ARG A 97 17.46 -3.06 6.50
C ARG A 97 17.33 -3.96 7.73
N ASP A 98 18.46 -4.26 8.38
CA ASP A 98 18.50 -5.13 9.56
C ASP A 98 17.77 -4.54 10.78
N ASP A 99 17.77 -3.21 10.92
CA ASP A 99 17.05 -2.52 12.00
C ASP A 99 15.54 -2.59 11.78
N LEU A 100 15.09 -2.46 10.52
CA LEU A 100 13.68 -2.59 10.16
C LEU A 100 13.18 -4.03 10.32
N LEU A 101 13.98 -5.02 9.94
CA LEU A 101 13.66 -6.42 10.19
C LEU A 101 13.51 -6.70 11.69
N ARG A 102 14.43 -6.18 12.52
CA ARG A 102 14.32 -6.27 13.99
C ARG A 102 13.11 -5.53 14.56
N ALA A 103 12.69 -4.44 13.93
CA ALA A 103 11.49 -3.70 14.28
C ALA A 103 10.18 -4.36 13.81
N GLY A 104 10.27 -5.45 13.03
CA GLY A 104 9.11 -6.24 12.59
C GLY A 104 8.47 -5.80 11.27
N PHE A 105 9.16 -4.99 10.47
CA PHE A 105 8.68 -4.63 9.12
C PHE A 105 8.70 -5.86 8.19
N GLY A 106 7.68 -5.96 7.33
CA GLY A 106 7.64 -6.99 6.29
C GLY A 106 8.68 -6.75 5.18
N SER A 107 9.07 -7.81 4.47
CA SER A 107 10.03 -7.73 3.37
C SER A 107 9.58 -6.79 2.26
N GLU A 108 8.28 -6.82 1.91
CA GLU A 108 7.69 -5.94 0.89
C GLU A 108 7.81 -4.45 1.26
N ALA A 109 7.58 -4.12 2.54
CA ALA A 109 7.67 -2.75 3.04
C ALA A 109 9.10 -2.22 3.00
N ILE A 110 10.06 -3.10 3.31
CA ILE A 110 11.50 -2.79 3.28
C ILE A 110 11.98 -2.61 1.83
N GLU A 111 11.60 -3.51 0.92
CA GLU A 111 11.95 -3.41 -0.50
C GLU A 111 11.36 -2.14 -1.14
N PHE A 112 10.10 -1.84 -0.82
CA PHE A 112 9.47 -0.59 -1.22
C PHE A 112 10.27 0.62 -0.72
N ALA A 113 10.67 0.62 0.57
CA ALA A 113 11.40 1.73 1.16
C ALA A 113 12.81 1.89 0.56
N GLU A 114 13.52 0.79 0.28
CA GLU A 114 14.84 0.79 -0.37
C GLU A 114 14.78 1.35 -1.79
N GLN A 115 13.79 0.93 -2.58
CA GLN A 115 13.60 1.41 -3.95
C GLN A 115 13.18 2.89 -3.96
N THR A 116 12.20 3.25 -3.13
CA THR A 116 11.61 4.60 -3.12
C THR A 116 12.58 5.64 -2.52
N ARG A 117 13.52 5.22 -1.67
CA ARG A 117 14.54 6.12 -1.11
C ARG A 117 15.59 6.54 -2.14
N LEU A 118 15.77 5.82 -3.24
CA LEU A 118 16.73 6.21 -4.28
C LEU A 118 16.21 7.43 -5.05
N LEU A 119 17.07 8.45 -5.20
CA LEU A 119 16.74 9.62 -6.00
C LEU A 119 16.68 9.25 -7.49
N SER A 120 15.67 9.79 -8.15
CA SER A 120 15.53 9.76 -9.60
C SER A 120 16.58 10.64 -10.28
N LYS A 121 16.74 10.44 -11.59
CA LYS A 121 17.68 11.24 -12.41
C LYS A 121 17.37 12.73 -12.31
N GLU A 122 16.10 13.09 -12.44
CA GLU A 122 15.63 14.47 -12.39
C GLU A 122 15.91 15.14 -11.03
N GLN A 123 15.78 14.39 -9.93
CA GLN A 123 16.10 14.90 -8.59
C GLN A 123 17.60 15.14 -8.43
N LEU A 124 18.45 14.20 -8.87
CA LEU A 124 19.90 14.37 -8.83
C LEU A 124 20.38 15.55 -9.68
N GLU A 125 19.79 15.76 -10.86
CA GLU A 125 20.05 16.91 -11.71
C GLU A 125 19.62 18.23 -11.05
N LYS A 126 18.45 18.28 -10.42
CA LYS A 126 18.01 19.44 -9.61
C LYS A 126 18.96 19.77 -8.47
N ASP A 127 19.59 18.76 -7.87
CA ASP A 127 20.55 18.93 -6.79
C ASP A 127 21.97 19.30 -7.33
N GLY A 128 22.13 19.44 -8.65
CA GLY A 128 23.35 19.88 -9.30
C GLY A 128 24.41 18.79 -9.49
N TRP A 129 24.04 17.50 -9.38
CA TRP A 129 24.96 16.40 -9.60
C TRP A 129 25.42 16.27 -11.04
N ASP A 130 24.66 16.82 -11.99
CA ASP A 130 25.06 16.95 -13.39
C ASP A 130 26.37 17.75 -13.54
N THR A 131 26.47 18.87 -12.82
CA THR A 131 27.59 19.80 -12.91
C THR A 131 28.80 19.22 -12.19
N LYS A 132 28.59 18.58 -11.03
CA LYS A 132 29.64 17.83 -10.31
C LYS A 132 30.18 16.68 -11.14
N ALA A 133 29.32 15.97 -11.88
CA ALA A 133 29.75 14.89 -12.76
C ALA A 133 30.61 15.41 -13.91
N ILE A 134 30.24 16.56 -14.50
CA ILE A 134 31.07 17.23 -15.52
C ILE A 134 32.43 17.61 -14.95
N ASP A 135 32.46 18.25 -13.78
CA ASP A 135 33.70 18.66 -13.13
C ASP A 135 34.60 17.46 -12.83
N PHE A 136 34.01 16.35 -12.38
CA PHE A 136 34.72 15.10 -12.12
C PHE A 136 35.36 14.52 -13.40
N VAL A 137 34.63 14.45 -14.51
CA VAL A 137 35.15 13.98 -15.80
C VAL A 137 36.27 14.90 -16.29
N MET A 138 36.06 16.22 -16.25
CA MET A 138 37.06 17.20 -16.70
C MET A 138 38.36 17.13 -15.89
N GLN A 139 38.29 16.83 -14.59
CA GLN A 139 39.46 16.71 -13.72
C GLN A 139 40.32 15.48 -14.05
N HIS A 140 39.73 14.40 -14.55
CA HIS A 140 40.40 13.11 -14.76
C HIS A 140 40.60 12.74 -16.23
N GLN A 141 40.05 13.49 -17.18
CA GLN A 141 40.10 13.19 -18.62
C GLN A 141 41.51 13.05 -19.20
N HIS A 142 42.52 13.66 -18.58
CA HIS A 142 43.91 13.63 -19.05
C HIS A 142 44.79 12.59 -18.34
N LYS A 143 44.25 11.90 -17.33
CA LYS A 143 45.00 10.92 -16.53
C LYS A 143 44.94 9.55 -17.18
N SER A 144 46.03 8.78 -17.08
CA SER A 144 46.00 7.36 -17.45
C SER A 144 45.26 6.55 -16.38
N ARG A 145 44.82 5.34 -16.75
CA ARG A 145 44.17 4.41 -15.81
C ARG A 145 45.00 4.15 -14.56
N GLU A 146 46.30 3.93 -14.72
CA GLU A 146 47.24 3.71 -13.61
C GLU A 146 47.34 4.93 -12.68
N GLN A 147 47.27 6.14 -13.23
CA GLN A 147 47.27 7.38 -12.44
C GLN A 147 45.95 7.55 -11.67
N MET A 148 44.82 7.19 -12.26
CA MET A 148 43.52 7.23 -11.58
C MET A 148 43.42 6.17 -10.46
N GLU A 149 43.99 4.99 -10.67
CA GLU A 149 44.09 3.96 -9.62
C GLU A 149 45.00 4.42 -8.47
N ALA A 150 46.11 5.09 -8.78
CA ALA A 150 47.00 5.68 -7.78
C ALA A 150 46.34 6.81 -6.98
N ASP A 151 45.42 7.57 -7.59
CA ASP A 151 44.59 8.59 -6.93
C ASP A 151 43.47 7.98 -6.06
N GLY A 152 43.35 6.65 -6.02
CA GLY A 152 42.40 5.92 -5.18
C GLY A 152 40.98 5.84 -5.75
N LEU A 153 40.79 6.07 -7.05
CA LEU A 153 39.48 5.93 -7.69
C LEU A 153 39.05 4.46 -7.78
N SER A 154 37.75 4.22 -7.59
CA SER A 154 37.17 2.89 -7.79
C SER A 154 37.13 2.51 -9.27
N ALA A 155 37.13 1.21 -9.57
CA ALA A 155 37.03 0.71 -10.94
C ALA A 155 35.80 1.25 -11.70
N GLU A 156 34.67 1.41 -11.01
CA GLU A 156 33.44 1.99 -11.57
C GLU A 156 33.62 3.49 -11.89
N ALA A 157 34.34 4.23 -11.05
CA ALA A 157 34.62 5.65 -11.29
C ALA A 157 35.56 5.84 -12.51
N ILE A 158 36.54 4.95 -12.67
CA ILE A 158 37.41 4.93 -13.86
C ILE A 158 36.60 4.63 -15.12
N ALA A 159 35.72 3.63 -15.07
CA ALA A 159 34.85 3.28 -16.20
C ALA A 159 33.91 4.45 -16.60
N ILE A 160 33.46 5.25 -15.63
CA ILE A 160 32.69 6.48 -15.90
C ILE A 160 33.53 7.49 -16.66
N VAL A 161 34.78 7.74 -16.24
CA VAL A 161 35.68 8.66 -16.95
C VAL A 161 35.93 8.14 -18.36
N GLU A 162 36.28 6.87 -18.55
CA GLU A 162 36.50 6.28 -19.88
C GLU A 162 35.26 6.37 -20.79
N LYS A 163 34.06 6.17 -20.23
CA LYS A 163 32.79 6.23 -20.97
C LYS A 163 32.42 7.65 -21.42
N TYR A 164 32.70 8.67 -20.60
CA TYR A 164 32.28 10.05 -20.85
C TYR A 164 33.42 10.99 -21.24
N ALA A 165 34.67 10.53 -21.26
CA ALA A 165 35.84 11.30 -21.64
C ALA A 165 35.71 11.77 -23.10
N PRO A 166 35.70 13.09 -23.34
CA PRO A 166 35.56 13.65 -24.68
C PRO A 166 36.92 13.71 -25.38
N THR A 167 37.68 12.62 -25.36
CA THR A 167 39.08 12.59 -25.83
C THR A 167 39.20 12.97 -27.31
N GLU A 168 38.32 12.41 -28.15
CA GLU A 168 38.28 12.75 -29.58
C GLU A 168 37.84 14.19 -29.83
N LEU A 169 36.85 14.68 -29.08
CA LEU A 169 36.34 16.04 -29.20
C LEU A 169 37.42 17.06 -28.81
N TYR A 170 38.17 16.79 -27.73
CA TYR A 170 39.29 17.62 -27.30
C TYR A 170 40.37 17.67 -28.38
N GLN A 171 40.78 16.51 -28.92
CA GLN A 171 41.80 16.43 -29.99
C GLN A 171 41.38 17.20 -31.25
N ASN A 172 40.12 17.06 -31.67
CA ASN A 172 39.58 17.76 -32.84
C ASN A 172 39.51 19.28 -32.64
N LEU A 173 39.05 19.73 -31.48
CA LEU A 173 39.01 21.16 -31.15
C LEU A 173 40.41 21.75 -31.02
N ALA A 174 41.33 21.05 -30.35
CA ALA A 174 42.72 21.48 -30.21
C ALA A 174 43.41 21.60 -31.59
N ALA A 175 43.28 20.58 -32.44
CA ALA A 175 43.85 20.59 -33.79
C ALA A 175 43.29 21.72 -34.65
N ARG A 176 41.99 22.00 -34.54
CA ARG A 176 41.34 23.11 -35.25
C ARG A 176 41.87 24.47 -34.81
N THR A 177 42.02 24.69 -33.50
CA THR A 177 42.54 25.95 -32.96
C THR A 177 43.99 26.20 -33.40
N ILE A 178 44.82 25.15 -33.43
CA ILE A 178 46.20 25.24 -33.92
C ILE A 178 46.25 25.53 -35.42
N ALA A 179 45.39 24.88 -36.21
CA ALA A 179 45.28 25.11 -37.65
C ALA A 179 44.82 26.55 -38.00
N GLU A 180 43.90 27.13 -37.22
CA GLU A 180 43.42 28.51 -37.39
C GLU A 180 44.53 29.56 -37.15
N ARG A 181 45.62 29.20 -36.45
CA ARG A 181 46.82 30.04 -36.28
C ARG A 181 47.86 29.92 -37.41
N GLY A 182 47.78 28.90 -38.26
CA GLY A 182 48.78 28.63 -39.28
C GLY A 182 50.14 28.13 -38.73
N GLU A 183 50.17 27.64 -37.49
CA GLU A 183 51.35 27.03 -36.87
C GLU A 183 51.38 25.51 -37.15
N SER A 184 52.58 24.92 -37.29
CA SER A 184 52.74 23.47 -37.38
C SER A 184 52.41 22.81 -36.03
N VAL A 185 51.62 21.72 -36.06
CA VAL A 185 51.16 20.94 -34.89
C VAL A 185 52.29 20.51 -33.94
N GLN A 186 53.55 20.52 -34.41
CA GLN A 186 54.74 20.12 -33.65
C GLN A 186 55.32 21.23 -32.75
N ASP A 187 55.05 22.52 -33.00
CA ASP A 187 55.70 23.64 -32.29
C ASP A 187 54.75 24.54 -31.47
N GLY A 188 53.43 24.46 -31.71
CA GLY A 188 52.44 25.31 -31.06
C GLY A 188 51.72 24.64 -29.88
N GLY A 189 52.08 25.01 -28.65
CA GLY A 189 51.28 24.68 -27.46
C GLY A 189 50.00 25.53 -27.38
N LEU A 190 48.93 24.96 -26.80
CA LEU A 190 47.68 25.71 -26.54
C LEU A 190 47.93 26.82 -25.51
N ARG A 191 47.44 28.04 -25.77
CA ARG A 191 47.45 29.12 -24.78
C ARG A 191 46.36 28.89 -23.74
N ALA A 192 46.52 29.46 -22.54
CA ALA A 192 45.56 29.32 -21.44
C ALA A 192 44.13 29.74 -21.84
N GLU A 193 43.96 30.83 -22.60
CA GLU A 193 42.66 31.30 -23.08
C GLU A 193 41.97 30.27 -24.01
N GLU A 194 42.74 29.60 -24.85
CA GLU A 194 42.23 28.58 -25.79
C GLU A 194 41.83 27.31 -25.06
N ILE A 195 42.60 26.92 -24.05
CA ILE A 195 42.25 25.80 -23.15
C ILE A 195 40.90 26.10 -22.49
N THR A 196 40.70 27.31 -21.95
CA THR A 196 39.42 27.66 -21.31
C THR A 196 38.23 27.64 -22.29
N LEU A 197 38.43 28.07 -23.54
CA LEU A 197 37.40 28.03 -24.58
C LEU A 197 37.03 26.60 -24.97
N ILE A 198 38.03 25.73 -25.11
CA ILE A 198 37.84 24.30 -25.41
C ILE A 198 37.12 23.62 -24.25
N GLU A 199 37.54 23.86 -23.01
CA GLU A 199 36.86 23.33 -21.82
C GLU A 199 35.40 23.78 -21.73
N GLN A 200 35.10 25.06 -22.03
CA GLN A 200 33.73 25.55 -22.08
C GLN A 200 32.89 24.85 -23.15
N ALA A 201 33.46 24.58 -24.33
CA ALA A 201 32.76 23.85 -25.40
C ALA A 201 32.49 22.39 -25.02
N ILE A 202 33.44 21.74 -24.36
CA ILE A 202 33.29 20.38 -23.85
C ILE A 202 32.22 20.32 -22.76
N ARG A 203 32.26 21.22 -21.77
CA ARG A 203 31.25 21.32 -20.72
C ARG A 203 29.84 21.48 -21.29
N ARG A 204 29.67 22.30 -22.34
CA ARG A 204 28.37 22.45 -23.04
C ARG A 204 27.91 21.15 -23.70
N THR A 205 28.84 20.41 -24.29
CA THR A 205 28.53 19.12 -24.96
C THR A 205 28.12 18.07 -23.94
N LEU A 206 28.84 17.97 -22.82
CA LEU A 206 28.49 17.06 -21.72
C LEU A 206 27.14 17.40 -21.09
N ARG A 207 26.83 18.69 -20.90
CA ARG A 207 25.48 19.12 -20.44
C ARG A 207 24.38 18.70 -21.41
N ARG A 208 24.63 18.77 -22.72
CA ARG A 208 23.64 18.39 -23.73
C ARG A 208 23.38 16.89 -23.76
N ASN A 209 24.45 16.10 -23.63
CA ASN A 209 24.33 14.63 -23.65
C ASN A 209 23.77 14.08 -22.34
N GLY A 210 24.07 14.74 -21.22
CA GLY A 210 23.66 14.33 -19.88
C GLY A 210 24.34 13.03 -19.44
N PHE A 211 24.07 12.63 -18.20
CA PHE A 211 24.56 11.38 -17.62
C PHE A 211 23.40 10.40 -17.41
N ASP A 212 23.72 9.10 -17.39
CA ASP A 212 22.79 8.05 -16.99
C ASP A 212 22.61 8.00 -15.48
N LEU A 213 21.45 7.49 -15.05
CA LEU A 213 21.10 7.39 -13.62
C LEU A 213 22.14 6.63 -12.79
N PRO A 214 22.68 5.47 -13.23
CA PRO A 214 23.69 4.75 -12.46
C PRO A 214 24.96 5.58 -12.23
N THR A 215 25.41 6.35 -13.22
CA THR A 215 26.59 7.23 -13.08
C THR A 215 26.34 8.33 -12.08
N LEU A 216 25.19 9.00 -12.14
CA LEU A 216 24.85 10.06 -11.18
C LEU A 216 24.72 9.50 -9.77
N GLN A 217 24.11 8.33 -9.59
CA GLN A 217 23.98 7.68 -8.28
C GLN A 217 25.33 7.23 -7.71
N HIS A 218 26.23 6.74 -8.57
CA HIS A 218 27.59 6.37 -8.17
C HIS A 218 28.38 7.57 -7.65
N LEU A 219 28.41 8.65 -8.45
CA LEU A 219 29.08 9.90 -8.08
C LEU A 219 28.46 10.57 -6.86
N ALA A 220 27.13 10.46 -6.70
CA ALA A 220 26.43 10.96 -5.53
C ALA A 220 26.78 10.22 -4.24
N GLY A 221 27.26 8.97 -4.31
CA GLY A 221 27.65 8.19 -3.14
C GLY A 221 26.49 8.04 -2.16
N GLU A 222 26.62 8.58 -0.94
CA GLU A 222 25.55 8.61 0.07
C GLU A 222 24.43 9.62 -0.25
N SER A 223 24.71 10.64 -1.06
CA SER A 223 23.72 11.65 -1.47
C SER A 223 22.73 11.15 -2.51
N ARG A 224 22.87 9.90 -2.98
CA ARG A 224 21.88 9.24 -3.86
C ARG A 224 20.58 8.91 -3.14
N TYR A 225 20.59 8.92 -1.82
CA TYR A 225 19.43 8.63 -0.99
C TYR A 225 18.64 9.90 -0.68
N ALA A 226 17.32 9.80 -0.73
CA ALA A 226 16.40 10.87 -0.38
C ALA A 226 16.58 11.29 1.08
N THR A 227 16.49 12.61 1.28
CA THR A 227 16.40 13.26 2.59
C THR A 227 14.96 13.67 2.87
N GLU A 228 14.67 14.11 4.10
CA GLU A 228 13.37 14.72 4.43
C GLU A 228 13.00 15.84 3.46
N HIS A 229 13.98 16.67 3.10
CA HIS A 229 13.75 17.79 2.19
C HIS A 229 13.34 17.32 0.79
N HIS A 230 13.95 16.25 0.28
CA HIS A 230 13.58 15.68 -1.03
C HIS A 230 12.16 15.12 -1.01
N LEU A 231 11.78 14.39 0.04
CA LEU A 231 10.41 13.86 0.18
C LEU A 231 9.36 14.98 0.25
N ASN A 232 9.66 16.07 0.96
CA ASN A 232 8.74 17.21 1.07
C ASN A 232 8.67 18.06 -0.21
N ARG A 233 9.78 18.20 -0.94
CA ARG A 233 9.87 19.01 -2.17
C ARG A 233 9.31 18.30 -3.39
N ASP A 234 9.75 17.06 -3.61
CA ASP A 234 9.52 16.31 -4.86
C ASP A 234 8.57 15.12 -4.66
N GLY A 235 8.18 14.77 -3.44
CA GLY A 235 7.33 13.60 -3.17
C GLY A 235 8.06 12.26 -3.40
N ILE A 236 7.28 11.21 -3.66
CA ILE A 236 7.77 9.87 -3.95
C ILE A 236 7.39 9.41 -5.36
N THR A 237 8.16 8.47 -5.89
CA THR A 237 7.84 7.78 -7.13
C THR A 237 7.26 6.41 -6.79
N ILE A 238 6.10 6.09 -7.36
CA ILE A 238 5.44 4.79 -7.14
C ILE A 238 5.31 4.07 -8.47
N SER A 239 5.82 2.84 -8.56
CA SER A 239 5.61 1.97 -9.72
C SER A 239 4.23 1.31 -9.62
N ALA A 240 3.35 1.62 -10.55
CA ALA A 240 2.02 1.04 -10.63
C ALA A 240 1.77 0.52 -12.07
N MET A 241 1.43 -0.77 -12.20
CA MET A 241 1.15 -1.40 -13.50
C MET A 241 2.30 -1.27 -14.53
N GLY A 242 3.55 -1.23 -14.06
CA GLY A 242 4.73 -1.06 -14.91
C GLY A 242 5.00 0.38 -15.36
N LEU A 243 4.27 1.35 -14.81
CA LEU A 243 4.49 2.78 -15.03
C LEU A 243 4.94 3.45 -13.73
N ASP A 244 5.97 4.28 -13.81
CA ASP A 244 6.45 5.07 -12.68
C ASP A 244 5.67 6.38 -12.60
N VAL A 245 4.91 6.52 -11.51
CA VAL A 245 4.16 7.74 -11.21
C VAL A 245 5.00 8.59 -10.27
N THR A 246 5.58 9.66 -10.80
CA THR A 246 6.41 10.61 -10.05
C THR A 246 5.57 11.63 -9.27
N ASN A 247 6.23 12.36 -8.36
CA ASN A 247 5.65 13.46 -7.58
C ASN A 247 4.40 13.10 -6.76
N GLN A 248 4.29 11.86 -6.30
CA GLN A 248 3.21 11.50 -5.37
C GLN A 248 3.47 12.14 -4.01
N PRO A 249 2.48 12.82 -3.41
CA PRO A 249 2.67 13.46 -2.13
C PRO A 249 2.99 12.41 -1.08
N PHE A 250 4.03 12.68 -0.30
CA PHE A 250 4.41 11.88 0.85
C PHE A 250 4.13 12.69 2.11
N THR A 251 3.39 12.12 3.04
CA THR A 251 3.18 12.73 4.36
C THR A 251 3.52 11.68 5.40
N PRO A 252 4.61 11.85 6.17
CA PRO A 252 4.93 10.91 7.22
C PRO A 252 3.82 10.92 8.26
N VAL A 253 3.39 9.74 8.70
CA VAL A 253 2.41 9.60 9.77
C VAL A 253 3.04 10.09 11.07
N GLN A 254 2.51 11.18 11.64
CA GLN A 254 2.99 11.69 12.93
C GLN A 254 2.87 10.60 13.99
N ALA A 255 3.82 10.53 14.92
CA ALA A 255 3.89 9.48 15.93
C ALA A 255 2.58 9.35 16.75
N SER A 256 1.87 10.45 16.97
CA SER A 256 0.57 10.50 17.67
C SER A 256 -0.58 9.83 16.92
N TYR A 257 -0.50 9.70 15.59
CA TYR A 257 -1.52 9.06 14.75
C TYR A 257 -1.17 7.62 14.38
N ARG A 258 0.01 7.14 14.78
CA ARG A 258 0.40 5.73 14.60
C ARG A 258 -0.47 4.85 15.48
N ASP A 259 -0.76 3.66 14.99
CA ASP A 259 -1.52 2.65 15.72
C ASP A 259 -0.59 1.49 16.16
N PRO A 260 0.22 1.69 17.23
CA PRO A 260 1.22 0.70 17.66
C PRO A 260 0.61 -0.66 18.00
N ASP A 261 -0.61 -0.65 18.56
CA ASP A 261 -1.32 -1.85 18.98
C ASP A 261 -2.13 -2.50 17.83
N GLY A 262 -2.14 -1.87 16.65
CA GLY A 262 -2.91 -2.32 15.49
C GLY A 262 -4.40 -2.46 15.81
N LEU A 263 -4.99 -1.46 16.47
CA LEU A 263 -6.42 -1.37 16.76
C LEU A 263 -7.26 -1.21 15.47
N ASP A 264 -6.76 -0.45 14.50
CA ASP A 264 -7.39 -0.12 13.22
C ASP A 264 -6.92 -1.01 12.06
N THR A 265 -5.75 -1.66 12.16
CA THR A 265 -5.18 -2.54 11.12
C THR A 265 -6.19 -3.59 10.65
N GLU A 266 -6.43 -3.73 9.34
CA GLU A 266 -7.40 -4.71 8.83
C GLU A 266 -6.94 -6.16 9.07
N GLY A 267 -7.86 -7.07 9.41
CA GLY A 267 -7.61 -8.52 9.37
C GLY A 267 -6.81 -9.13 10.53
N VAL A 268 -6.11 -8.34 11.35
CA VAL A 268 -5.24 -8.86 12.43
C VAL A 268 -5.96 -8.87 13.79
N VAL A 269 -6.02 -10.00 14.49
CA VAL A 269 -6.56 -10.05 15.86
C VAL A 269 -5.42 -10.28 16.86
N THR A 270 -5.14 -9.29 17.70
CA THR A 270 -4.18 -9.34 18.80
C THR A 270 -4.90 -9.37 20.16
N GLN A 271 -4.17 -9.55 21.26
CA GLN A 271 -4.77 -9.44 22.60
C GLN A 271 -5.19 -7.99 22.91
N ALA A 272 -4.40 -7.01 22.49
CA ALA A 272 -4.69 -5.59 22.68
C ALA A 272 -5.96 -5.14 21.93
N ASN A 273 -6.14 -5.59 20.69
CA ASN A 273 -7.23 -5.10 19.84
C ASN A 273 -8.55 -5.91 19.98
N ARG A 274 -8.54 -7.12 20.55
CA ARG A 274 -9.71 -8.03 20.55
C ARG A 274 -11.00 -7.37 21.03
N ALA A 275 -10.94 -6.50 22.03
CA ALA A 275 -12.09 -5.81 22.59
C ALA A 275 -12.63 -4.69 21.69
N SER A 276 -11.76 -3.98 20.97
CA SER A 276 -12.13 -2.91 20.05
C SER A 276 -12.48 -3.40 18.65
N ARG A 277 -12.21 -4.67 18.33
CA ARG A 277 -12.48 -5.25 17.00
C ARG A 277 -13.95 -5.23 16.61
N ARG A 278 -14.19 -4.83 15.37
CA ARG A 278 -15.52 -4.78 14.74
C ARG A 278 -15.52 -5.53 13.41
N LEU A 279 -16.68 -6.04 13.07
CA LEU A 279 -16.99 -6.52 11.72
C LEU A 279 -17.71 -5.41 10.99
N TRP A 280 -17.10 -4.91 9.93
CA TRP A 280 -17.67 -3.95 9.00
C TRP A 280 -18.43 -4.69 7.90
N LEU A 281 -19.70 -4.33 7.72
CA LEU A 281 -20.66 -5.03 6.90
C LEU A 281 -21.23 -4.05 5.88
N GLY A 282 -21.05 -4.35 4.59
CA GLY A 282 -21.69 -3.59 3.52
C GLY A 282 -23.13 -4.04 3.31
N LEU A 283 -24.05 -3.10 3.36
CA LEU A 283 -25.48 -3.35 3.18
C LEU A 283 -25.85 -3.21 1.70
N LYS A 284 -26.74 -4.07 1.22
CA LYS A 284 -27.19 -4.07 -0.18
C LYS A 284 -28.56 -3.44 -0.32
N TYR A 285 -28.72 -2.70 -1.41
CA TYR A 285 -29.96 -2.08 -1.84
C TYR A 285 -30.19 -2.41 -3.30
N PHE A 286 -31.43 -2.73 -3.64
CA PHE A 286 -31.87 -2.96 -5.01
C PHE A 286 -33.15 -2.16 -5.24
N ASP A 287 -33.17 -1.38 -6.31
CA ASP A 287 -34.30 -0.50 -6.67
C ASP A 287 -34.76 0.39 -5.50
N GLY A 288 -33.80 0.98 -4.79
CA GLY A 288 -34.04 1.82 -3.60
C GLY A 288 -34.53 1.08 -2.35
N MET A 289 -34.76 -0.24 -2.42
CA MET A 289 -35.20 -1.06 -1.31
C MET A 289 -34.06 -1.88 -0.69
N PRO A 290 -34.02 -2.07 0.64
CA PRO A 290 -33.03 -2.92 1.28
C PRO A 290 -33.21 -4.39 0.88
N VAL A 291 -32.10 -5.09 0.64
CA VAL A 291 -32.09 -6.55 0.41
C VAL A 291 -32.36 -7.29 1.72
N LEU A 292 -31.78 -6.84 2.84
CA LEU A 292 -32.07 -7.34 4.18
C LEU A 292 -33.19 -6.50 4.79
N ARG A 293 -34.44 -6.98 4.74
CA ARG A 293 -35.61 -6.22 5.23
C ARG A 293 -35.95 -6.54 6.67
N LYS A 294 -35.85 -7.81 7.06
CA LYS A 294 -36.16 -8.28 8.41
C LYS A 294 -35.08 -9.26 8.89
N ALA A 295 -34.68 -9.10 10.15
CA ALA A 295 -33.79 -10.04 10.82
C ALA A 295 -34.42 -10.41 12.17
N LYS A 296 -35.12 -11.54 12.21
CA LYS A 296 -35.86 -12.00 13.39
C LYS A 296 -35.10 -13.10 14.11
N MET A 297 -34.80 -12.89 15.38
CA MET A 297 -34.25 -13.95 16.23
C MET A 297 -35.32 -14.98 16.57
N LEU A 298 -34.99 -16.27 16.43
CA LEU A 298 -35.87 -17.40 16.76
C LEU A 298 -35.53 -17.96 18.15
N SER A 299 -34.30 -18.46 18.35
CA SER A 299 -33.85 -18.90 19.69
C SER A 299 -33.50 -17.71 20.58
N LYS A 300 -34.14 -17.61 21.73
CA LYS A 300 -33.82 -16.58 22.74
C LYS A 300 -32.95 -17.19 23.85
N PRO A 301 -32.19 -16.37 24.61
CA PRO A 301 -31.45 -16.87 25.78
C PRO A 301 -32.31 -17.67 26.75
N THR A 302 -33.56 -17.23 26.96
CA THR A 302 -34.55 -17.86 27.83
C THR A 302 -35.15 -19.15 27.25
N LYS A 303 -35.18 -19.29 25.92
CA LYS A 303 -35.74 -20.47 25.24
C LYS A 303 -35.00 -20.74 23.93
N ARG A 304 -34.16 -21.77 23.96
CA ARG A 304 -33.40 -22.25 22.80
C ARG A 304 -34.19 -23.33 22.08
N ILE A 305 -34.28 -23.21 20.76
CA ILE A 305 -35.06 -24.11 19.91
C ILE A 305 -34.08 -24.95 19.09
N TRP A 306 -34.16 -26.26 19.25
CA TRP A 306 -33.37 -27.24 18.53
C TRP A 306 -34.28 -27.99 17.58
N LEU A 307 -33.82 -28.20 16.34
CA LEU A 307 -34.54 -28.98 15.34
C LEU A 307 -33.66 -30.12 14.82
N ASN A 308 -34.28 -31.28 14.61
CA ASN A 308 -33.65 -32.42 13.98
C ASN A 308 -33.60 -32.22 12.45
N SER A 309 -32.80 -33.00 11.73
CA SER A 309 -32.68 -32.89 10.26
C SER A 309 -34.03 -33.06 9.54
N SER A 310 -34.87 -33.99 9.99
CA SER A 310 -36.22 -34.21 9.45
C SER A 310 -37.14 -33.01 9.68
N GLU A 311 -37.01 -32.33 10.81
CA GLU A 311 -37.80 -31.15 11.18
C GLU A 311 -37.37 -29.91 10.40
N ILE A 312 -36.06 -29.73 10.22
CA ILE A 312 -35.51 -28.69 9.35
C ILE A 312 -36.03 -28.88 7.93
N GLY A 313 -36.01 -30.10 7.39
CA GLY A 313 -36.55 -30.39 6.07
C GLY A 313 -38.05 -30.05 5.96
N ARG A 314 -38.85 -30.28 7.01
CA ARG A 314 -40.27 -29.83 7.04
C ARG A 314 -40.37 -28.31 6.93
N VAL A 315 -39.57 -27.58 7.71
CA VAL A 315 -39.55 -26.09 7.69
C VAL A 315 -39.14 -25.56 6.31
N VAL A 316 -38.13 -26.15 5.70
CA VAL A 316 -37.65 -25.79 4.36
C VAL A 316 -38.72 -26.00 3.28
N ARG A 317 -39.55 -27.04 3.41
CA ARG A 317 -40.69 -27.33 2.51
C ARG A 317 -41.94 -26.49 2.82
N GLY A 318 -41.85 -25.51 3.72
CA GLY A 318 -42.97 -24.63 4.07
C GLY A 318 -43.90 -25.19 5.16
N ALA A 319 -43.64 -26.39 5.69
CA ALA A 319 -44.42 -26.97 6.77
C ALA A 319 -43.92 -26.50 8.14
N ARG A 320 -44.82 -26.45 9.13
CA ARG A 320 -44.47 -26.11 10.52
C ARG A 320 -43.74 -27.28 11.19
N ALA A 321 -42.70 -26.98 11.97
CA ALA A 321 -42.06 -27.93 12.87
C ALA A 321 -41.99 -27.35 14.29
N GLY A 322 -42.73 -27.94 15.22
CA GLY A 322 -42.88 -27.42 16.58
C GLY A 322 -43.41 -25.99 16.59
N GLU A 323 -42.62 -25.06 17.10
CA GLU A 323 -42.95 -23.62 17.17
C GLU A 323 -42.48 -22.82 15.94
N ILE A 324 -41.68 -23.44 15.08
CA ILE A 324 -41.09 -22.76 13.92
C ILE A 324 -42.00 -22.95 12.71
N LEU A 325 -42.46 -21.83 12.15
CA LEU A 325 -43.25 -21.79 10.91
C LEU A 325 -42.38 -22.20 9.72
N GLY A 326 -42.99 -22.63 8.62
CA GLY A 326 -42.28 -22.89 7.37
C GLY A 326 -41.57 -21.65 6.81
N LEU A 327 -40.57 -21.89 5.95
CA LEU A 327 -40.05 -20.87 5.05
C LEU A 327 -41.03 -20.75 3.88
N THR A 328 -41.65 -19.58 3.75
CA THR A 328 -42.75 -19.37 2.77
C THR A 328 -42.45 -18.23 1.82
N SER A 329 -41.60 -17.28 2.23
CA SER A 329 -41.19 -16.17 1.39
C SER A 329 -39.99 -16.57 0.53
N VAL A 330 -40.02 -16.19 -0.75
CA VAL A 330 -38.88 -16.37 -1.66
C VAL A 330 -37.71 -15.51 -1.17
N GLY A 331 -36.51 -16.12 -1.10
CA GLY A 331 -35.31 -15.46 -0.58
C GLY A 331 -35.17 -15.48 0.94
N GLU A 332 -36.18 -15.97 1.68
CA GLU A 332 -36.09 -16.14 3.14
C GLU A 332 -35.10 -17.26 3.50
N ILE A 333 -34.21 -16.97 4.44
CA ILE A 333 -33.25 -17.93 4.97
C ILE A 333 -33.44 -18.12 6.48
N MET A 334 -33.04 -19.29 6.96
CA MET A 334 -32.97 -19.59 8.38
C MET A 334 -31.56 -20.09 8.72
N ALA A 335 -30.88 -19.38 9.60
CA ALA A 335 -29.54 -19.75 10.06
C ALA A 335 -29.64 -20.73 11.23
N VAL A 336 -28.87 -21.82 11.16
CA VAL A 336 -28.85 -22.90 12.15
C VAL A 336 -27.41 -23.09 12.65
N SER A 337 -27.22 -23.08 13.97
CA SER A 337 -25.96 -23.43 14.61
C SER A 337 -25.85 -24.95 14.71
N THR A 338 -24.85 -25.50 14.04
CA THR A 338 -24.55 -26.94 14.02
C THR A 338 -23.15 -27.20 14.58
N ASP A 339 -22.79 -28.48 14.71
CA ASP A 339 -21.43 -28.95 15.01
C ASP A 339 -20.42 -28.55 13.92
N ARG A 340 -20.88 -28.36 12.68
CA ARG A 340 -20.05 -27.94 11.53
C ARG A 340 -20.06 -26.43 11.28
N GLY A 341 -20.51 -25.64 12.26
CA GLY A 341 -20.63 -24.18 12.16
C GLY A 341 -22.05 -23.71 11.89
N ILE A 342 -22.19 -22.45 11.48
CA ILE A 342 -23.51 -21.88 11.13
C ILE A 342 -23.78 -22.19 9.67
N LEU A 343 -24.89 -22.90 9.43
CA LEU A 343 -25.33 -23.29 8.10
C LEU A 343 -26.74 -22.74 7.85
N GLU A 344 -27.11 -22.67 6.58
CA GLU A 344 -28.47 -22.33 6.16
C GLU A 344 -29.35 -23.60 6.25
N ALA A 345 -30.65 -23.42 6.47
CA ALA A 345 -31.57 -24.54 6.71
C ALA A 345 -31.65 -25.56 5.57
N ARG A 346 -31.57 -25.16 4.30
CA ARG A 346 -31.51 -26.06 3.14
C ARG A 346 -30.18 -26.82 3.11
N GLU A 347 -29.07 -26.14 3.39
CA GLU A 347 -27.75 -26.79 3.52
C GLU A 347 -27.74 -27.83 4.66
N CYS A 348 -28.48 -27.58 5.75
CA CYS A 348 -28.69 -28.56 6.83
C CYS A 348 -29.55 -29.76 6.39
N ASP A 349 -30.63 -29.56 5.64
CA ASP A 349 -31.47 -30.66 5.13
C ASP A 349 -30.72 -31.51 4.10
N GLU A 350 -29.92 -30.91 3.23
CA GLU A 350 -29.06 -31.61 2.27
C GLU A 350 -28.03 -32.49 2.97
N ARG A 351 -27.38 -31.96 4.01
CA ARG A 351 -26.35 -32.68 4.78
C ARG A 351 -26.91 -33.59 5.87
N LYS A 352 -28.23 -33.60 6.07
CA LYS A 352 -28.93 -34.33 7.12
C LYS A 352 -28.41 -34.02 8.53
N VAL A 353 -28.07 -32.75 8.78
CA VAL A 353 -27.57 -32.25 10.07
C VAL A 353 -28.67 -31.44 10.79
N GLY A 354 -28.85 -31.71 12.09
CA GLY A 354 -29.73 -30.92 12.97
C GLY A 354 -28.98 -29.78 13.68
N GLY A 355 -29.68 -28.95 14.42
CA GLY A 355 -29.02 -27.92 15.20
C GLY A 355 -29.94 -26.92 15.90
N MET A 356 -29.33 -25.94 16.55
CA MET A 356 -30.05 -24.86 17.20
C MET A 356 -30.40 -23.78 16.18
N VAL A 357 -31.68 -23.47 16.05
CA VAL A 357 -32.15 -22.46 15.10
C VAL A 357 -31.85 -21.08 15.65
N LEU A 358 -31.07 -20.28 14.93
CA LEU A 358 -30.66 -18.95 15.37
C LEU A 358 -31.69 -17.91 14.96
N CYS A 359 -31.63 -17.45 13.72
CA CYS A 359 -32.43 -16.34 13.23
C CYS A 359 -32.98 -16.65 11.84
N ARG A 360 -33.97 -15.86 11.47
CA ARG A 360 -34.65 -15.88 10.18
C ARG A 360 -34.49 -14.51 9.54
N ILE A 361 -34.02 -14.50 8.31
CA ILE A 361 -33.64 -13.27 7.59
C ILE A 361 -34.33 -13.28 6.22
N SER A 362 -34.90 -12.13 5.85
CA SER A 362 -35.66 -11.92 4.61
C SER A 362 -35.42 -10.55 4.02
#